data_AF-A0A1Y1M1B0-F1
#
_entry.id   AF-A0A1Y1M1B0-F1
#
_cell.length_a   1.000
_cell.length_b   1.000
_cell.length_c   1.000
_cell.angle_alpha   90.00
_cell.angle_beta   90.00
_cell.angle_gamma   90.00
#
_symmetry.space_group_name_H-M   'P 1'
#
loop_
_entity.id
_entity.type
_entity.pdbx_description
1 polymer ?
#
loop_
_entity_poly.entity_id
_entity_poly.type
_entity_poly.pdbx_seq_one_letter_code
_entity_poly.pdbx_strand_id
1 'polypeptide(L)'
;MRKRLNGGFTPNKMKDMFGIINESVDTLVEYLSEREGAGVDSRELFTRLNCNVILNTMFGIECNCLKEPPHKLFSMGNEINDYSSWKFVRIFATTISMTLTKLLDINLVRGELFVHFMQAIKGSLRERERNKTFRGDMVDFMLDNKGETDDEPSAKKINLNEDEKAMQLFGFFIGGYDAISALLAYSSYELAVNPDIQRRLREEVEGVTHLTYESLMNMKYLDMVVSGDTALHCGPLLN
;
A
#
# COMPACT_ATOMS: atom_id res chain seq x y z
N MET A 1 -19.15 6.49 -1.45
CA MET A 1 -17.85 6.02 -0.94
C MET A 1 -16.67 6.69 -1.62
N ARG A 2 -16.43 6.52 -2.94
CA ARG A 2 -15.29 7.14 -3.66
C ARG A 2 -15.06 8.63 -3.35
N LYS A 3 -16.09 9.49 -3.48
CA LYS A 3 -15.98 10.93 -3.18
C LYS A 3 -15.59 11.26 -1.72
N ARG A 4 -15.91 10.40 -0.75
CA ARG A 4 -15.57 10.61 0.67
C ARG A 4 -14.14 10.19 0.98
N LEU A 5 -13.64 9.15 0.30
CA LEU A 5 -12.31 8.59 0.56
C LEU A 5 -11.20 9.30 -0.21
N ASN A 6 -11.52 9.94 -1.34
CA ASN A 6 -10.54 10.74 -2.10
C ASN A 6 -9.85 11.81 -1.23
N GLY A 7 -10.52 12.33 -0.20
CA GLY A 7 -9.93 13.30 0.74
C GLY A 7 -8.71 12.76 1.51
N GLY A 8 -8.60 11.44 1.67
CA GLY A 8 -7.50 10.77 2.38
C GLY A 8 -6.27 10.53 1.51
N PHE A 9 -6.39 10.79 0.21
CA PHE A 9 -5.32 10.62 -0.78
C PHE A 9 -5.01 11.93 -1.51
N THR A 10 -5.31 13.08 -0.88
CA THR A 10 -4.89 14.39 -1.39
C THR A 10 -3.37 14.54 -1.26
N PRO A 11 -2.72 15.41 -2.05
CA PRO A 11 -1.28 15.67 -1.93
C PRO A 11 -0.85 16.02 -0.50
N ASN A 12 -1.66 16.80 0.23
CA ASN A 12 -1.38 17.13 1.62
C ASN A 12 -1.40 15.89 2.53
N LYS A 13 -2.38 14.99 2.38
CA LYS A 13 -2.43 13.73 3.14
C LYS A 13 -1.31 12.76 2.75
N MET A 14 -0.95 12.72 1.47
CA MET A 14 0.20 11.93 1.03
C MET A 14 1.52 12.46 1.62
N LYS A 15 1.65 13.79 1.74
CA LYS A 15 2.78 14.42 2.41
C LYS A 15 2.82 14.13 3.91
N ASP A 16 1.68 14.09 4.59
CA ASP A 16 1.59 13.67 6.00
C ASP A 16 2.11 12.21 6.17
N MET A 17 1.71 11.30 5.27
CA MET A 17 2.14 9.90 5.31
C MET A 17 3.59 9.67 4.84
N PHE A 18 4.24 10.66 4.21
CA PHE A 18 5.57 10.52 3.63
C PHE A 18 6.63 10.07 4.64
N GLY A 19 6.60 10.62 5.87
CA GLY A 19 7.51 10.22 6.93
C GLY A 19 7.36 8.74 7.32
N ILE A 20 6.11 8.29 7.48
CA ILE A 20 5.77 6.91 7.85
C ILE A 20 6.23 5.92 6.77
N ILE A 21 6.11 6.30 5.49
CA ILE A 21 6.60 5.49 4.37
C ILE A 21 8.13 5.37 4.45
N ASN A 22 8.83 6.48 4.67
CA ASN A 22 10.29 6.48 4.77
C ASN A 22 10.80 5.61 5.92
N GLU A 23 10.15 5.61 7.09
CA GLU A 23 10.53 4.71 8.19
C GLU A 23 10.50 3.22 7.77
N SER A 24 9.52 2.86 6.93
CA SER A 24 9.41 1.49 6.39
C SER A 24 10.52 1.20 5.35
N VAL A 25 10.92 2.20 4.57
CA VAL A 25 12.02 2.11 3.60
C VAL A 25 13.39 2.08 4.30
N ASP A 26 13.58 2.84 5.38
CA ASP A 26 14.81 2.81 6.18
C ASP A 26 15.03 1.41 6.75
N THR A 27 13.97 0.78 7.25
CA THR A 27 14.00 -0.62 7.71
C THR A 27 14.43 -1.59 6.59
N LEU A 28 14.00 -1.33 5.33
CA LEU A 28 14.42 -2.11 4.17
C LEU A 28 15.91 -1.90 3.85
N VAL A 29 16.38 -0.66 3.87
CA VAL A 29 17.78 -0.33 3.61
C VAL A 29 18.68 -1.02 4.64
N GLU A 30 18.32 -0.95 5.92
CA GLU A 30 19.02 -1.69 6.99
C GLU A 30 19.03 -3.20 6.69
N TYR A 31 17.87 -3.79 6.41
CA TYR A 31 17.74 -5.21 6.10
C TYR A 31 18.61 -5.66 4.91
N LEU A 32 18.71 -4.82 3.87
CA LEU A 32 19.55 -5.09 2.70
C LEU A 32 21.04 -4.91 3.00
N SER A 33 21.41 -3.92 3.82
CA SER A 33 22.80 -3.67 4.22
C SER A 33 23.39 -4.84 5.02
N GLU A 34 22.57 -5.51 5.84
CA GLU A 34 22.95 -6.71 6.60
C GLU A 34 23.16 -7.94 5.69
N ARG A 35 22.79 -7.87 4.41
CA ARG A 35 22.77 -8.99 3.45
C ARG A 35 23.53 -8.69 2.17
N GLU A 36 24.48 -7.77 2.21
CA GLU A 36 25.28 -7.40 1.05
C GLU A 36 25.94 -8.63 0.40
N GLY A 37 25.82 -8.75 -0.92
CA GLY A 37 26.34 -9.89 -1.69
C GLY A 37 25.45 -11.14 -1.70
N ALA A 38 24.38 -11.19 -0.92
CA ALA A 38 23.37 -12.25 -1.02
C ALA A 38 22.32 -11.90 -2.08
N GLY A 39 21.92 -12.90 -2.88
CA GLY A 39 20.74 -12.77 -3.73
C GLY A 39 19.48 -12.59 -2.87
N VAL A 40 18.59 -11.70 -3.29
CA VAL A 40 17.30 -11.47 -2.66
C VAL A 40 16.17 -11.80 -3.63
N ASP A 41 15.11 -12.44 -3.13
CA ASP A 41 13.87 -12.56 -3.88
C ASP A 41 13.16 -11.21 -3.87
N SER A 42 13.14 -10.52 -5.01
CA SER A 42 12.53 -9.18 -5.13
C SER A 42 11.04 -9.21 -4.80
N ARG A 43 10.33 -10.27 -5.19
CA ARG A 43 8.89 -10.39 -4.95
C ARG A 43 8.60 -10.52 -3.47
N GLU A 44 9.32 -11.40 -2.77
CA GLU A 44 9.16 -11.53 -1.32
C GLU A 44 9.55 -10.24 -0.59
N LEU A 45 10.68 -9.64 -0.96
CA LEU A 45 11.21 -8.42 -0.36
C LEU A 45 10.20 -7.27 -0.44
N PHE A 46 9.68 -6.98 -1.63
CA PHE A 46 8.73 -5.88 -1.81
C PHE A 46 7.35 -6.18 -1.26
N THR A 47 6.95 -7.46 -1.18
CA THR A 47 5.72 -7.86 -0.47
C THR A 47 5.83 -7.53 1.02
N ARG A 48 6.98 -7.81 1.65
CA ARG A 48 7.23 -7.49 3.06
C ARG A 48 7.29 -5.98 3.30
N LEU A 49 7.98 -5.23 2.44
CA LEU A 49 8.01 -3.76 2.48
C LEU A 49 6.61 -3.17 2.37
N ASN A 50 5.86 -3.55 1.34
CA ASN A 50 4.53 -3.00 1.11
C ASN A 50 3.57 -3.36 2.24
N CYS A 51 3.73 -4.54 2.85
CA CYS A 51 2.98 -4.90 4.04
C CYS A 51 3.26 -3.93 5.19
N ASN A 52 4.54 -3.64 5.50
CA ASN A 52 4.89 -2.63 6.51
C ASN A 52 4.27 -1.26 6.19
N VAL A 53 4.41 -0.79 4.95
CA VAL A 53 3.88 0.50 4.51
C VAL A 53 2.37 0.57 4.71
N ILE A 54 1.61 -0.43 4.24
CA ILE A 54 0.14 -0.45 4.38
C ILE A 54 -0.26 -0.55 5.84
N LEU A 55 0.36 -1.44 6.63
CA LEU A 55 0.01 -1.59 8.05
C LEU A 55 0.25 -0.30 8.84
N ASN A 56 1.36 0.38 8.58
CA ASN A 56 1.71 1.61 9.29
C ASN A 56 0.86 2.80 8.81
N THR A 57 0.75 3.01 7.50
CA THR A 57 0.03 4.18 6.92
C THR A 57 -1.50 4.03 6.90
N MET A 58 -2.03 2.82 6.71
CA MET A 58 -3.49 2.62 6.61
C MET A 58 -4.10 2.26 7.95
N PHE A 59 -3.40 1.48 8.76
CA PHE A 59 -3.96 0.95 10.01
C PHE A 59 -3.29 1.52 11.24
N GLY A 60 -2.24 2.33 11.11
CA GLY A 60 -1.50 2.83 12.28
C GLY A 60 -0.88 1.70 13.11
N ILE A 61 -0.61 0.54 12.49
CA ILE A 61 0.00 -0.62 13.14
C ILE A 61 1.48 -0.67 12.72
N GLU A 62 2.37 -0.46 13.68
CA GLU A 62 3.80 -0.63 13.47
C GLU A 62 4.15 -2.13 13.49
N CYS A 63 4.86 -2.58 12.46
CA CYS A 63 5.33 -3.95 12.37
C CYS A 63 6.62 -4.01 11.56
N ASN A 64 7.44 -5.03 11.82
CA ASN A 64 8.64 -5.29 11.04
C ASN A 64 8.52 -6.61 10.26
N CYS A 65 7.75 -6.61 9.19
CA CYS A 65 7.57 -7.79 8.33
C CYS A 65 8.85 -8.18 7.55
N LEU A 66 9.94 -7.39 7.63
CA LEU A 66 11.23 -7.70 7.00
C LEU A 66 12.10 -8.58 7.91
N LYS A 67 12.19 -8.25 9.20
CA LYS A 67 13.05 -8.96 10.17
C LYS A 67 12.28 -10.02 10.98
N GLU A 68 10.98 -9.83 11.20
CA GLU A 68 10.18 -10.71 12.04
C GLU A 68 9.35 -11.71 11.22
N PRO A 69 8.93 -12.84 11.83
CA PRO A 69 7.92 -13.70 11.23
C PRO A 69 6.71 -12.85 10.86
N PRO A 70 6.19 -13.01 9.62
CA PRO A 70 5.17 -12.13 9.12
C PRO A 70 3.97 -12.05 10.06
N HIS A 71 3.57 -10.83 10.40
CA HIS A 71 2.36 -10.58 11.19
C HIS A 71 1.17 -11.34 10.56
N LYS A 72 0.17 -11.77 11.34
CA LYS A 72 -0.98 -12.56 10.80
C LYS A 72 -1.64 -11.89 9.58
N LEU A 73 -1.53 -10.57 9.47
CA LEU A 73 -2.01 -9.77 8.34
C LEU A 73 -1.21 -9.99 7.03
N PHE A 74 0.08 -10.31 7.08
CA PHE A 74 0.86 -10.73 5.91
C PHE A 74 0.45 -12.12 5.43
N SER A 75 0.24 -13.07 6.35
CA SER A 75 -0.30 -14.40 5.99
C SER A 75 -1.67 -14.29 5.33
N MET A 76 -2.49 -13.32 5.76
CA MET A 76 -3.74 -12.97 5.07
C MET A 76 -3.51 -12.43 3.66
N GLY A 77 -2.59 -11.47 3.49
CA GLY A 77 -2.25 -10.93 2.17
C GLY A 77 -1.83 -12.04 1.19
N ASN A 78 -1.03 -12.99 1.66
CA ASN A 78 -0.64 -14.15 0.85
C ASN A 78 -1.80 -15.13 0.61
N GLU A 79 -2.70 -15.34 1.57
CA GLU A 79 -3.87 -16.20 1.38
C GLU A 79 -4.87 -15.59 0.39
N ILE A 80 -5.07 -14.27 0.41
CA ILE A 80 -5.95 -13.57 -0.52
C ILE A 80 -5.37 -13.63 -1.95
N ASN A 81 -4.06 -13.53 -2.09
CA ASN A 81 -3.36 -13.55 -3.38
C ASN A 81 -2.88 -14.94 -3.82
N ASP A 82 -3.17 -15.99 -3.05
CA ASP A 82 -2.98 -17.36 -3.51
C ASP A 82 -4.06 -17.65 -4.58
N TYR A 83 -3.64 -17.44 -5.82
CA TYR A 83 -4.38 -17.62 -7.07
C TYR A 83 -4.71 -19.08 -7.40
N SER A 84 -4.96 -19.91 -6.40
CA SER A 84 -5.53 -21.24 -6.61
C SER A 84 -6.78 -21.12 -7.48
N SER A 85 -6.85 -21.90 -8.57
CA SER A 85 -7.93 -21.84 -9.58
C SER A 85 -9.34 -21.90 -8.97
N TRP A 86 -9.47 -22.52 -7.79
CA TRP A 86 -10.71 -22.58 -7.03
C TRP A 86 -11.19 -21.23 -6.48
N LYS A 87 -10.28 -20.32 -6.09
CA LYS A 87 -10.66 -18.98 -5.61
C LYS A 87 -11.12 -18.07 -6.74
N PHE A 88 -10.52 -18.20 -7.94
CA PHE A 88 -11.05 -17.55 -9.14
C PHE A 88 -12.47 -18.04 -9.46
N VAL A 89 -12.72 -19.36 -9.41
CA VAL A 89 -14.08 -19.90 -9.58
C VAL A 89 -15.06 -19.30 -8.58
N ARG A 90 -14.66 -19.11 -7.30
CA ARG A 90 -15.48 -18.42 -6.29
C ARG A 90 -15.74 -16.95 -6.62
N ILE A 91 -14.73 -16.19 -7.05
CA ILE A 91 -14.87 -14.78 -7.48
C ILE A 91 -15.82 -14.69 -8.70
N PHE A 92 -15.62 -15.53 -9.71
CA PHE A 92 -16.50 -15.60 -10.88
C PHE A 92 -17.94 -15.97 -10.48
N ALA A 93 -18.13 -16.92 -9.55
CA ALA A 93 -19.45 -17.27 -9.04
C ALA A 93 -20.15 -16.09 -8.34
N THR A 94 -19.42 -15.27 -7.56
CA THR A 94 -19.98 -14.04 -6.95
C THR A 94 -20.40 -13.00 -7.99
N THR A 95 -19.68 -12.92 -9.12
CA THR A 95 -19.96 -11.99 -10.21
C THR A 95 -21.17 -12.43 -11.04
N ILE A 96 -21.36 -13.75 -11.22
CA ILE A 96 -22.47 -14.33 -11.99
C ILE A 96 -23.77 -14.26 -11.20
N SER A 97 -23.75 -14.51 -9.88
CA SER A 97 -24.95 -14.43 -9.04
C SER A 97 -24.65 -14.22 -7.57
N MET A 98 -24.92 -13.02 -7.07
CA MET A 98 -24.92 -12.71 -5.62
C MET A 98 -25.90 -13.58 -4.82
N THR A 99 -26.95 -14.11 -5.46
CA THR A 99 -27.95 -14.97 -4.81
C THR A 99 -27.40 -16.37 -4.55
N LEU A 100 -26.63 -16.92 -5.51
CA LEU A 100 -26.04 -18.25 -5.39
C LEU A 100 -24.96 -18.30 -4.31
N THR A 101 -24.19 -17.22 -4.16
CA THR A 101 -23.11 -17.14 -3.16
C THR A 101 -23.61 -16.95 -1.75
N LYS A 102 -24.76 -16.26 -1.57
CA LYS A 102 -25.47 -16.19 -0.28
C LYS A 102 -26.09 -17.53 0.12
N LEU A 103 -26.56 -18.32 -0.85
CA LEU A 103 -27.13 -19.64 -0.59
C LEU A 103 -26.07 -20.68 -0.22
N LEU A 104 -24.86 -20.55 -0.79
CA LEU A 104 -23.75 -21.51 -0.63
C LEU A 104 -22.69 -21.10 0.40
N ASP A 105 -22.89 -19.99 1.14
CA ASP A 105 -21.95 -19.42 2.13
C ASP A 105 -20.49 -19.34 1.62
N ILE A 106 -20.33 -18.90 0.36
CA ILE A 106 -19.01 -18.81 -0.27
C ILE A 106 -18.32 -17.54 0.22
N ASN A 107 -17.56 -17.67 1.31
CA ASN A 107 -16.70 -16.61 1.81
C ASN A 107 -15.37 -16.60 1.02
N LEU A 108 -15.04 -15.43 0.44
CA LEU A 108 -13.82 -15.18 -0.34
C LEU A 108 -12.55 -15.26 0.50
N VAL A 109 -12.69 -14.97 1.79
CA VAL A 109 -11.63 -14.97 2.79
C VAL A 109 -12.06 -15.93 3.91
N ARG A 110 -11.13 -16.70 4.48
CA ARG A 110 -11.44 -17.53 5.65
C ARG A 110 -11.98 -16.64 6.77
N GLY A 111 -13.13 -17.03 7.32
CA GLY A 111 -13.85 -16.25 8.33
C GLY A 111 -12.97 -15.92 9.54
N GLU A 112 -12.18 -16.87 10.03
CA GLU A 112 -11.30 -16.64 11.19
C GLU A 112 -10.25 -15.57 10.92
N LEU A 113 -9.54 -15.64 9.80
CA LEU A 113 -8.48 -14.70 9.47
C LEU A 113 -9.08 -13.30 9.21
N PHE A 114 -10.25 -13.22 8.58
CA PHE A 114 -10.97 -11.97 8.35
C PHE A 114 -11.39 -11.33 9.68
N VAL A 115 -11.92 -12.11 10.62
CA VAL A 115 -12.32 -11.62 11.94
C VAL A 115 -11.11 -11.05 12.69
N HIS A 116 -9.96 -11.72 12.69
CA HIS A 116 -8.74 -11.19 13.31
C HIS A 116 -8.30 -9.87 12.66
N PHE A 117 -8.37 -9.77 11.32
CA PHE A 117 -8.01 -8.56 10.59
C PHE A 117 -8.92 -7.39 10.97
N MET A 118 -10.23 -7.62 10.95
CA MET A 118 -11.22 -6.62 11.33
C MET A 118 -11.06 -6.20 12.79
N GLN A 119 -10.77 -7.13 13.70
CA GLN A 119 -10.48 -6.82 15.09
C GLN A 119 -9.24 -5.96 15.25
N ALA A 120 -8.17 -6.23 14.50
CA ALA A 120 -6.95 -5.43 14.52
C ALA A 120 -7.21 -3.98 14.05
N ILE A 121 -7.90 -3.80 12.92
CA ILE A 121 -8.24 -2.46 12.41
C ILE A 121 -9.13 -1.70 13.41
N LYS A 122 -10.19 -2.33 13.91
CA LYS A 122 -11.09 -1.72 14.90
C LYS A 122 -10.35 -1.37 16.19
N GLY A 123 -9.46 -2.25 16.64
CA GLY A 123 -8.59 -2.01 17.78
C GLY A 123 -7.79 -0.72 17.62
N SER A 124 -7.13 -0.56 16.46
CA SER A 124 -6.38 0.66 16.14
C SER A 124 -7.25 1.92 16.10
N LEU A 125 -8.44 1.85 15.45
CA LEU A 125 -9.40 2.96 15.44
C LEU A 125 -9.81 3.38 16.86
N ARG A 126 -10.17 2.42 17.72
CA ARG A 126 -10.58 2.69 19.12
C ARG A 126 -9.44 3.25 19.95
N GLU A 127 -8.24 2.70 19.80
CA GLU A 127 -7.06 3.15 20.52
C GLU A 127 -6.74 4.60 20.17
N ARG A 128 -6.76 4.93 18.88
CA ARG A 128 -6.54 6.29 18.39
C ARG A 128 -7.60 7.26 18.89
N GLU A 129 -8.87 6.87 18.82
CA GLU A 129 -9.99 7.68 19.33
C GLU A 129 -9.91 7.92 20.84
N ARG A 130 -9.52 6.91 21.61
CA ARG A 130 -9.36 7.00 23.07
C ARG A 130 -8.18 7.87 23.48
N ASN A 131 -7.02 7.67 22.84
CA ASN A 131 -5.77 8.32 23.23
C ASN A 131 -5.63 9.72 22.62
N LYS A 132 -6.43 10.06 21.59
CA LYS A 132 -6.40 11.35 20.87
C LYS A 132 -5.01 11.69 20.34
N THR A 133 -4.25 10.67 19.96
CA THR A 133 -2.96 10.83 19.28
C THR A 133 -3.18 11.17 17.81
N PHE A 134 -2.20 11.78 17.17
CA PHE A 134 -2.20 12.10 15.75
C PHE A 134 -0.85 11.69 15.16
N ARG A 135 -0.87 10.94 14.06
CA ARG A 135 0.31 10.44 13.34
C ARG A 135 0.35 10.89 11.88
N GLY A 136 -0.76 11.39 11.34
CA GLY A 136 -0.87 11.74 9.92
C GLY A 136 -1.19 10.54 9.02
N ASP A 137 -1.82 9.50 9.57
CA ASP A 137 -2.15 8.26 8.87
C ASP A 137 -3.62 8.21 8.40
N MET A 138 -4.01 7.15 7.69
CA MET A 138 -5.41 6.96 7.24
C MET A 138 -6.37 6.73 8.40
N VAL A 139 -5.89 6.26 9.56
CA VAL A 139 -6.74 6.12 10.77
C VAL A 139 -7.14 7.50 11.27
N ASP A 140 -6.21 8.45 11.31
CA ASP A 140 -6.51 9.84 11.65
C ASP A 140 -7.52 10.44 10.66
N PHE A 141 -7.32 10.21 9.35
CA PHE A 141 -8.29 10.64 8.35
C PHE A 141 -9.68 10.03 8.56
N MET A 142 -9.76 8.72 8.86
CA MET A 142 -11.02 8.02 9.11
C MET A 142 -11.72 8.48 10.39
N LEU A 143 -10.98 8.99 11.38
CA LEU A 143 -11.50 9.54 12.62
C LEU A 143 -11.78 11.05 12.54
N ASP A 144 -11.23 11.74 11.54
CA ASP A 144 -11.42 13.16 11.37
C ASP A 144 -12.88 13.48 11.03
N ASN A 145 -13.52 14.18 11.97
CA ASN A 145 -14.90 14.63 11.87
C ASN A 145 -15.00 16.10 11.42
N LYS A 146 -13.87 16.76 11.14
CA LYS A 146 -13.80 18.17 10.72
C LYS A 146 -14.14 18.33 9.24
N GLY A 147 -15.39 18.06 8.91
CA GLY A 147 -15.98 18.30 7.58
C GLY A 147 -16.59 19.70 7.41
N GLU A 148 -16.10 20.72 8.13
CA GLU A 148 -16.48 22.12 7.93
C GLU A 148 -15.25 23.01 8.11
N THR A 149 -14.55 23.25 7.01
CA THR A 149 -13.94 24.56 6.78
C THR A 149 -14.53 25.05 5.46
N ASP A 150 -15.03 26.27 5.44
CA ASP A 150 -15.82 26.86 4.35
C ASP A 150 -15.06 26.98 3.00
N ASP A 151 -13.78 26.58 2.97
CA ASP A 151 -12.88 26.76 1.84
C ASP A 151 -12.65 25.50 0.96
N GLU A 152 -13.12 24.30 1.34
CA GLU A 152 -13.01 23.09 0.49
C GLU A 152 -14.35 22.32 0.34
N PRO A 153 -15.09 22.49 -0.77
CA PRO A 153 -16.36 21.80 -1.03
C PRO A 153 -16.26 20.27 -1.22
N SER A 154 -15.06 19.68 -1.12
CA SER A 154 -14.81 18.28 -1.47
C SER A 154 -14.71 17.34 -0.26
N ALA A 155 -14.44 17.85 0.93
CA ALA A 155 -14.30 17.06 2.16
C ALA A 155 -15.65 16.86 2.86
N LYS A 156 -16.59 16.14 2.23
CA LYS A 156 -17.80 15.69 2.92
C LYS A 156 -17.40 14.82 4.12
N LYS A 157 -17.80 15.24 5.34
CA LYS A 157 -17.64 14.52 6.61
C LYS A 157 -17.73 13.00 6.44
N ILE A 158 -16.71 12.27 6.90
CA ILE A 158 -16.69 10.81 6.91
C ILE A 158 -17.59 10.32 8.05
N ASN A 159 -18.91 10.41 7.84
CA ASN A 159 -19.88 9.80 8.74
C ASN A 159 -20.02 8.33 8.38
N LEU A 160 -19.01 7.54 8.75
CA LEU A 160 -18.99 6.08 8.68
C LEU A 160 -18.97 5.54 10.10
N ASN A 161 -19.67 4.43 10.34
CA ASN A 161 -19.52 3.71 11.59
C ASN A 161 -18.18 2.96 11.63
N GLU A 162 -17.82 2.42 12.79
CA GLU A 162 -16.56 1.69 12.98
C GLU A 162 -16.40 0.50 12.00
N ASP A 163 -17.46 -0.27 11.78
CA ASP A 163 -17.44 -1.43 10.89
C ASP A 163 -17.21 -1.02 9.44
N GLU A 164 -17.84 0.07 9.01
CA GLU A 164 -17.66 0.64 7.68
C GLU A 164 -16.25 1.17 7.49
N LYS A 165 -15.69 1.90 8.46
CA LYS A 165 -14.29 2.37 8.42
C LYS A 165 -13.33 1.20 8.30
N ALA A 166 -13.49 0.19 9.16
CA ALA A 166 -12.65 -1.00 9.14
C ALA A 166 -12.75 -1.77 7.82
N MET A 167 -13.96 -1.88 7.24
CA MET A 167 -14.15 -2.53 5.95
C MET A 167 -13.50 -1.76 4.79
N GLN A 168 -13.55 -0.42 4.80
CA GLN A 168 -12.87 0.38 3.77
C GLN A 168 -11.34 0.23 3.86
N LEU A 169 -10.80 0.29 5.08
CA LEU A 169 -9.40 0.05 5.37
C LEU A 169 -8.94 -1.33 4.90
N PHE A 170 -9.74 -2.37 5.16
CA PHE A 170 -9.50 -3.72 4.64
C PHE A 170 -9.50 -3.77 3.10
N GLY A 171 -10.41 -3.05 2.44
CA GLY A 171 -10.45 -2.93 0.98
C GLY A 171 -9.17 -2.33 0.39
N PHE A 172 -8.58 -1.30 1.04
CA PHE A 172 -7.30 -0.73 0.60
C PHE A 172 -6.15 -1.72 0.70
N PHE A 173 -6.13 -2.56 1.75
CA PHE A 173 -5.13 -3.61 1.85
C PHE A 173 -5.26 -4.62 0.71
N ILE A 174 -6.46 -5.12 0.42
CA ILE A 174 -6.64 -6.05 -0.71
C ILE A 174 -6.20 -5.41 -2.04
N GLY A 175 -6.64 -4.18 -2.30
CA GLY A 175 -6.36 -3.52 -3.58
C GLY A 175 -4.89 -3.11 -3.76
N GLY A 176 -4.20 -2.75 -2.68
CA GLY A 176 -2.82 -2.25 -2.72
C GLY A 176 -1.75 -3.31 -2.47
N TYR A 177 -2.07 -4.40 -1.76
CA TYR A 177 -1.08 -5.37 -1.31
C TYR A 177 -0.36 -6.06 -2.47
N ASP A 178 -1.11 -6.61 -3.43
CA ASP A 178 -0.49 -7.36 -4.53
C ASP A 178 0.12 -6.45 -5.59
N ALA A 179 -0.66 -5.44 -6.00
CA ALA A 179 -0.34 -4.55 -7.11
C ALA A 179 0.93 -3.73 -6.87
N ILE A 180 1.09 -3.13 -5.68
CA ILE A 180 2.28 -2.33 -5.36
C ILE A 180 3.52 -3.23 -5.23
N SER A 181 3.37 -4.38 -4.56
CA SER A 181 4.46 -5.36 -4.43
C SER A 181 4.91 -5.88 -5.80
N ALA A 182 3.99 -6.03 -6.75
CA ALA A 182 4.28 -6.48 -8.10
C ALA A 182 4.99 -5.39 -8.88
N LEU A 183 4.45 -4.16 -8.85
CA LEU A 183 5.06 -2.99 -9.47
C LEU A 183 6.52 -2.83 -9.04
N LEU A 184 6.80 -2.82 -7.73
CA LEU A 184 8.16 -2.66 -7.21
C LEU A 184 9.10 -3.79 -7.64
N ALA A 185 8.62 -5.04 -7.64
CA ALA A 185 9.40 -6.19 -8.09
C ALA A 185 9.71 -6.11 -9.59
N TYR A 186 8.73 -5.77 -10.42
CA TYR A 186 8.90 -5.59 -11.86
C TYR A 186 9.80 -4.40 -12.19
N SER A 187 9.58 -3.23 -11.60
CA SER A 187 10.44 -2.06 -11.81
C SER A 187 11.89 -2.36 -11.42
N SER A 188 12.13 -3.07 -10.32
CA SER A 188 13.48 -3.46 -9.90
C SER A 188 14.12 -4.47 -10.86
N TYR A 189 13.33 -5.41 -11.38
CA TYR A 189 13.79 -6.35 -12.41
C TYR A 189 14.17 -5.61 -13.69
N GLU A 190 13.31 -4.71 -14.19
CA GLU A 190 13.58 -3.91 -15.39
C GLU A 190 14.83 -3.06 -15.24
N LEU A 191 15.05 -2.46 -14.06
CA LEU A 191 16.28 -1.73 -13.77
C LEU A 191 17.51 -2.64 -13.75
N ALA A 192 17.41 -3.86 -13.22
CA ALA A 192 18.52 -4.81 -13.16
C ALA A 192 18.94 -5.31 -14.56
N VAL A 193 18.00 -5.47 -15.49
CA VAL A 193 18.28 -5.94 -16.87
C VAL A 193 18.59 -4.81 -17.85
N ASN A 194 18.33 -3.54 -17.49
CA ASN A 194 18.64 -2.36 -18.30
C ASN A 194 19.62 -1.41 -17.57
N PRO A 195 20.94 -1.69 -17.56
CA PRO A 195 21.93 -0.92 -16.81
C PRO A 195 22.00 0.57 -17.19
N ASP A 196 21.73 0.92 -18.45
CA ASP A 196 21.72 2.32 -18.90
C ASP A 196 20.56 3.12 -18.29
N ILE A 197 19.38 2.52 -18.22
CA ILE A 197 18.20 3.11 -17.56
C ILE A 197 18.50 3.25 -16.06
N GLN A 198 19.06 2.21 -15.44
CA GLN A 198 19.42 2.24 -14.02
C GLN A 198 20.45 3.32 -13.69
N ARG A 199 21.49 3.46 -14.50
CA ARG A 199 22.52 4.50 -14.33
C ARG A 199 21.93 5.90 -14.44
N ARG A 200 21.11 6.16 -15.46
CA ARG A 200 20.47 7.45 -15.65
C ARG A 200 19.51 7.79 -14.50
N LEU A 201 18.74 6.81 -14.02
CA LEU A 201 17.89 7.01 -12.85
C LEU A 201 18.72 7.30 -11.59
N ARG A 202 19.83 6.59 -11.40
CA ARG A 202 20.74 6.84 -10.28
C ARG A 202 21.33 8.24 -10.33
N GLU A 203 21.71 8.75 -11.50
CA GLU A 203 22.18 10.13 -11.66
C GLU A 203 21.11 11.16 -11.25
N GLU A 204 19.84 10.94 -11.59
CA GLU A 204 18.73 11.80 -11.15
C GLU A 204 18.57 11.77 -9.61
N VAL A 205 18.63 10.58 -9.01
CA VAL A 205 18.47 10.40 -7.55
C VAL A 205 19.66 10.97 -6.77
N GLU A 206 20.89 10.74 -7.21
CA GLU A 206 22.11 11.26 -6.58
C GLU A 206 22.23 12.78 -6.69
N GLY A 207 21.56 13.39 -7.69
CA GLY A 207 21.44 14.85 -7.80
C GLY A 207 20.57 15.50 -6.72
N VAL A 208 19.81 14.73 -5.93
CA VAL A 208 18.94 15.24 -4.87
C VAL A 208 19.64 15.15 -3.52
N THR A 209 19.94 16.30 -2.92
CA THR A 209 20.68 16.37 -1.64
C THR A 209 19.85 15.99 -0.41
N HIS A 210 18.55 16.30 -0.43
CA HIS A 210 17.62 15.99 0.65
C HIS A 210 16.33 15.45 0.09
N LEU A 211 15.97 14.23 0.46
CA LEU A 211 14.73 13.61 0.04
C LEU A 211 13.56 14.21 0.82
N THR A 212 12.77 15.06 0.16
CA THR A 212 11.48 15.55 0.65
C THR A 212 10.36 15.04 -0.24
N TYR A 213 9.11 15.20 0.20
CA TYR A 213 7.94 14.89 -0.63
C TYR A 213 8.01 15.65 -1.96
N GLU A 214 8.34 16.93 -1.93
CA GLU A 214 8.44 17.78 -3.13
C GLU A 214 9.60 17.36 -4.02
N SER A 215 10.77 17.02 -3.47
CA SER A 215 11.89 16.59 -4.30
C SER A 215 11.58 15.28 -5.01
N LEU A 216 10.95 14.32 -4.31
CA LEU A 216 10.51 13.05 -4.90
C LEU A 216 9.51 13.27 -6.03
N MET A 217 8.50 14.10 -5.82
CA MET A 217 7.49 14.41 -6.84
C MET A 217 8.05 15.18 -8.04
N ASN A 218 9.25 15.76 -7.93
CA ASN A 218 9.92 16.46 -9.03
C ASN A 218 10.89 15.57 -9.84
N MET A 219 11.09 14.30 -9.44
CA MET A 219 11.93 13.34 -10.17
C MET A 219 11.19 12.82 -11.40
N LYS A 220 11.44 13.43 -12.56
CA LYS A 220 10.71 13.14 -13.80
C LYS A 220 11.11 11.80 -14.40
N TYR A 221 12.38 11.43 -14.32
CA TYR A 221 12.85 10.18 -14.89
C TYR A 221 12.41 9.00 -14.04
N LEU A 222 12.39 9.14 -12.71
CA LEU A 222 11.75 8.18 -11.81
C LEU A 222 10.28 7.93 -12.18
N ASP A 223 9.49 8.98 -12.41
CA ASP A 223 8.09 8.85 -12.85
C ASP A 223 7.98 8.04 -14.15
N MET A 224 8.80 8.35 -15.16
CA MET A 224 8.84 7.60 -16.43
C MET A 224 9.18 6.10 -16.23
N VAL A 225 10.11 5.79 -15.32
CA VAL A 225 10.51 4.41 -15.02
C VAL A 225 9.37 3.66 -14.32
N VAL A 226 8.73 4.27 -13.33
CA VAL A 226 7.64 3.66 -12.56
C VAL A 226 6.38 3.49 -13.41
N SER A 227 6.07 4.43 -14.30
CA SER A 227 4.98 4.33 -15.26
C SER A 227 5.20 3.25 -16.32
N GLY A 228 6.43 2.75 -16.47
CA GLY A 228 6.80 1.78 -17.51
C GLY A 228 6.98 2.40 -18.90
N ASP A 229 6.96 3.74 -19.00
CA ASP A 229 7.07 4.47 -20.25
C ASP A 229 8.46 4.32 -20.88
N THR A 230 9.51 4.13 -20.08
CA THR A 230 10.87 3.91 -20.59
C THR A 230 10.99 2.60 -21.37
N ALA A 231 10.25 1.55 -21.00
CA ALA A 231 10.26 0.28 -21.74
C ALA A 231 9.50 0.37 -23.08
N LEU A 232 8.48 1.23 -23.17
CA LEU A 232 7.71 1.47 -24.39
C LEU A 232 8.35 2.49 -25.34
N HIS A 233 9.20 3.39 -24.84
CA HIS A 233 9.78 4.49 -25.63
C HIS A 233 11.30 4.37 -25.86
N CYS A 234 11.98 3.40 -25.26
CA CYS A 234 13.33 2.99 -25.66
C CYS A 234 13.34 2.02 -26.86
N GLY A 235 12.45 2.23 -27.83
CA GLY A 235 12.71 1.86 -29.23
C GLY A 235 13.66 2.89 -29.87
N PRO A 236 14.35 2.55 -30.98
CA PRO A 236 15.43 3.37 -31.55
C PRO A 236 14.88 4.61 -32.28
N LEU A 237 14.38 5.60 -31.53
CA LEU A 237 13.86 6.85 -32.08
C LEU A 237 14.39 8.11 -31.36
N LEU A 238 15.59 8.03 -30.78
CA LEU A 238 16.37 9.22 -30.41
C LEU A 238 17.82 9.09 -30.92
N ASN A 239 17.96 8.96 -32.24
CA ASN A 239 19.14 9.39 -33.01
C ASN A 239 18.67 10.42 -34.05
#